data_AF-A0A3C1LQA0-F1
#
_entry.id   AF-A0A3C1LQA0-F1
#
_cell.length_a   1.000
_cell.length_b   1.000
_cell.length_c   1.000
_cell.angle_alpha   90.00
_cell.angle_beta   90.00
_cell.angle_gamma   90.00
#
_symmetry.space_group_name_H-M   'P 1'
#
loop_
_entity.id
_entity.type
_entity.pdbx_description
1 polymer ?
#
loop_
_entity_poly.entity_id
_entity_poly.type
_entity_poly.pdbx_seq_one_letter_code
_entity_poly.pdbx_strand_id
1 'polypeptide(L)'
;MKRTIIIVLTLLLVLIAGCRDADVVSRNISKDADQFKVRRRVIFYNAITDQIMFEMVGNLSIETSANHKELAVTVKLGENEYRKHFLGLSDNVTYIVEQLDHSDVSRYQYELVFKPKSIVPATIDIE
;
A
#
# COMPACT_ATOMS: atom_id res chain seq x y z
N MET A 1 -10.31 -45.52 -1.44
CA MET A 1 -11.22 -44.41 -1.02
C MET A 1 -10.76 -43.73 0.28
N LYS A 2 -10.56 -44.43 1.41
CA LYS A 2 -10.07 -43.78 2.66
C LYS A 2 -8.68 -43.14 2.52
N ARG A 3 -7.74 -43.79 1.82
CA ARG A 3 -6.37 -43.27 1.57
C ARG A 3 -6.34 -42.05 0.66
N THR A 4 -7.22 -42.00 -0.35
CA THR A 4 -7.31 -40.84 -1.27
C THR A 4 -7.93 -39.62 -0.58
N ILE A 5 -8.89 -39.82 0.33
CA ILE A 5 -9.46 -38.73 1.14
C ILE A 5 -8.41 -38.12 2.09
N ILE A 6 -7.57 -38.95 2.72
CA ILE A 6 -6.50 -38.46 3.60
C ILE A 6 -5.50 -37.59 2.84
N ILE A 7 -5.10 -37.99 1.63
CA ILE A 7 -4.16 -37.24 0.79
C ILE A 7 -4.74 -35.89 0.34
N VAL A 8 -6.03 -35.85 -0.02
CA VAL A 8 -6.71 -34.60 -0.39
C VAL A 8 -6.84 -33.67 0.82
N LEU A 9 -7.12 -34.23 2.00
CA LEU A 9 -7.28 -33.45 3.24
C LEU A 9 -5.93 -32.88 3.72
N THR A 10 -4.83 -33.64 3.63
CA THR A 10 -3.50 -33.11 3.93
C THR A 10 -3.03 -32.07 2.93
N LEU A 11 -3.34 -32.24 1.64
CA LEU A 11 -3.04 -31.24 0.61
C LEU A 11 -3.80 -29.92 0.86
N LEU A 12 -5.05 -30.01 1.32
CA LEU A 12 -5.87 -28.84 1.68
C LEU A 12 -5.34 -28.12 2.94
N LEU A 13 -4.80 -28.86 3.92
CA LEU A 13 -4.16 -28.27 5.11
C LEU A 13 -2.87 -27.50 4.80
N VAL A 14 -2.12 -27.89 3.76
CA VAL A 14 -0.91 -27.16 3.33
C VAL A 14 -1.27 -25.82 2.67
N LEU A 15 -2.43 -25.73 2.01
CA LEU A 15 -2.88 -24.51 1.34
C LEU A 15 -3.30 -23.39 2.31
N ILE A 16 -3.65 -23.72 3.56
CA ILE A 16 -4.03 -22.73 4.59
C ILE A 16 -2.87 -22.27 5.48
N ALA A 17 -1.67 -22.84 5.33
CA ALA A 17 -0.51 -22.53 6.17
C ALA A 17 0.29 -21.27 5.74
N GLY A 18 -0.28 -20.40 4.90
CA GLY A 18 0.52 -19.58 3.98
C GLY A 18 0.65 -18.07 4.24
N CYS A 19 0.18 -17.49 5.35
CA CYS A 19 0.39 -16.06 5.59
C CYS A 19 1.42 -15.85 6.69
N ARG A 20 2.59 -15.29 6.34
CA ARG A 20 3.59 -14.93 7.34
C ARG A 20 3.08 -13.71 8.10
N ASP A 21 3.37 -13.63 9.39
CA ASP A 21 3.01 -12.43 10.19
C ASP A 21 3.52 -11.13 9.54
N ALA A 22 4.69 -11.20 8.90
CA ALA A 22 5.28 -10.08 8.17
C ALA A 22 4.39 -9.59 7.01
N ASP A 23 3.72 -10.50 6.30
CA ASP A 23 2.83 -10.15 5.18
C ASP A 23 1.56 -9.48 5.71
N VAL A 24 1.03 -9.98 6.84
CA VAL A 24 -0.14 -9.39 7.53
C VAL A 24 0.19 -7.97 8.00
N VAL A 25 1.31 -7.80 8.70
CA VAL A 25 1.76 -6.50 9.20
C VAL A 25 2.01 -5.53 8.05
N SER A 26 2.71 -5.96 7.00
CA SER A 26 2.97 -5.13 5.81
C SER A 26 1.68 -4.64 5.14
N ARG A 27 0.69 -5.52 4.99
CA ARG A 27 -0.62 -5.18 4.44
C ARG A 27 -1.38 -4.20 5.32
N ASN A 28 -1.34 -4.36 6.63
CA ASN A 28 -2.00 -3.45 7.57
C ASN A 28 -1.36 -2.06 7.55
N ILE A 29 -0.03 -1.96 7.54
CA ILE A 29 0.69 -0.69 7.39
C ILE A 29 0.32 0.00 6.07
N SER A 30 0.25 -0.77 4.98
CA SER A 30 -0.13 -0.24 3.66
C SER A 30 -1.55 0.32 3.68
N LYS A 31 -2.49 -0.42 4.25
CA LYS A 31 -3.89 0.01 4.42
C LYS A 31 -4.00 1.28 5.26
N ASP A 32 -3.27 1.40 6.36
CA ASP A 32 -3.28 2.60 7.19
C ASP A 32 -2.70 3.82 6.47
N ALA A 33 -1.69 3.61 5.63
CA ALA A 33 -1.14 4.68 4.81
C ALA A 33 -2.10 5.15 3.72
N ASP A 34 -2.87 4.25 3.12
CA ASP A 34 -3.97 4.59 2.20
C ASP A 34 -5.12 5.32 2.90
N GLN A 35 -5.16 5.28 4.23
CA GLN A 35 -6.02 6.12 5.06
C GLN A 35 -5.35 7.41 5.53
N PHE A 36 -4.14 7.71 5.05
CA PHE A 36 -3.33 8.86 5.43
C PHE A 36 -3.07 8.93 6.95
N LYS A 37 -2.94 7.77 7.61
CA LYS A 37 -2.56 7.69 9.03
C LYS A 37 -1.05 7.56 9.25
N VAL A 38 -0.30 7.20 8.21
CA VAL A 38 1.14 6.93 8.29
C VAL A 38 1.93 8.07 7.68
N ARG A 39 2.87 8.61 8.46
CA ARG A 39 3.80 9.65 7.99
C ARG A 39 4.97 9.01 7.25
N ARG A 40 5.19 9.42 6.01
CA ARG A 40 6.23 8.90 5.12
C ARG A 40 7.04 10.02 4.50
N ARG A 41 8.28 9.70 4.14
CA ARG A 41 9.18 10.51 3.32
C ARG A 41 9.44 9.76 2.03
N VAL A 42 9.28 10.45 0.91
CA VAL A 42 9.67 9.97 -0.41
C VAL A 42 10.84 10.83 -0.87
N ILE A 43 11.98 10.19 -1.13
CA ILE A 43 13.18 10.84 -1.67
C ILE A 43 13.38 10.31 -3.07
N PHE A 44 13.41 11.19 -4.06
CA PHE A 44 13.85 10.84 -5.41
C PHE A 44 15.26 11.33 -5.63
N TYR A 45 16.06 10.47 -6.22
CA TYR A 45 17.46 10.75 -6.46
C TYR A 45 17.96 10.08 -7.73
N ASN A 46 19.03 10.64 -8.26
CA ASN A 46 19.79 10.01 -9.33
C ASN A 46 20.77 9.00 -8.72
N ALA A 47 20.64 7.73 -9.08
CA ALA A 47 21.45 6.63 -8.53
C ALA A 47 22.89 6.56 -9.10
N ILE A 48 23.22 7.40 -10.10
CA ILE A 48 24.57 7.54 -10.65
C ILE A 48 25.31 8.72 -10.01
N THR A 49 24.62 9.86 -9.84
CA THR A 49 25.26 11.10 -9.35
C THR A 49 25.02 11.37 -7.87
N ASP A 50 24.26 10.50 -7.18
CA ASP A 50 23.80 10.65 -5.79
C ASP A 50 23.08 11.99 -5.51
N GLN A 51 22.55 12.62 -6.56
CA GLN A 51 21.87 13.91 -6.43
C GLN A 51 20.41 13.70 -6.06
N ILE A 52 20.00 14.26 -4.91
CA ILE A 52 18.59 14.36 -4.53
C ILE A 52 17.90 15.37 -5.45
N MET A 53 16.86 14.90 -6.12
CA MET A 53 16.09 15.70 -7.09
C MET A 53 14.89 16.37 -6.42
N PHE A 54 14.19 15.63 -5.55
CA PHE A 54 13.12 16.18 -4.74
C PHE A 54 12.82 15.27 -3.55
N GLU A 55 12.19 15.88 -2.56
CA GLU A 55 11.75 15.21 -1.35
C GLU A 55 10.30 15.61 -1.03
N MET A 56 9.50 14.65 -0.60
CA MET A 56 8.15 14.88 -0.09
C MET A 56 8.00 14.20 1.26
N VAL A 57 7.52 14.95 2.25
CA VAL A 57 7.23 14.44 3.59
C VAL A 57 5.78 14.76 3.93
N GLY A 58 5.06 13.79 4.49
CA GLY A 58 3.70 14.00 4.97
C GLY A 58 2.99 12.69 5.23
N ASN A 59 1.66 12.73 5.28
CA ASN A 59 0.86 11.51 5.30
C ASN A 59 0.58 11.13 3.85
N LEU A 60 1.25 10.06 3.39
CA LEU A 60 1.35 9.71 1.98
C LEU A 60 0.72 8.34 1.71
N SER A 61 -0.15 8.27 0.70
CA SER A 61 -0.51 7.03 0.02
C SER A 61 0.28 6.94 -1.28
N ILE A 62 0.77 5.75 -1.60
CA ILE A 62 1.74 5.53 -2.67
C ILE A 62 1.27 4.34 -3.52
N GLU A 63 1.19 4.55 -4.82
CA GLU A 63 0.79 3.55 -5.80
C GLU A 63 1.88 3.45 -6.88
N THR A 64 2.18 2.24 -7.33
CA THR A 64 3.10 2.00 -8.44
C THR A 64 2.32 1.50 -9.65
N SER A 65 2.72 1.91 -10.85
CA SER A 65 2.15 1.37 -12.08
C SER A 65 2.48 -0.13 -12.24
N ALA A 66 1.69 -0.86 -13.03
CA ALA A 66 1.92 -2.29 -13.27
C ALA A 66 3.31 -2.61 -13.88
N ASN A 67 3.86 -1.66 -14.65
CA ASN A 67 5.20 -1.77 -15.23
C ASN A 67 6.31 -1.20 -14.33
N HIS A 68 5.99 -0.72 -13.12
CA HIS A 68 6.92 -0.16 -12.15
C HIS A 68 7.78 1.01 -12.69
N LYS A 69 7.27 1.74 -13.69
CA LYS A 69 7.94 2.91 -14.28
C LYS A 69 7.36 4.23 -13.80
N GLU A 70 6.33 4.20 -12.99
CA GLU A 70 5.69 5.40 -12.45
C GLU A 70 5.35 5.18 -10.98
N LEU A 71 5.60 6.21 -10.18
CA LEU A 71 5.15 6.33 -8.82
C LEU A 71 4.09 7.42 -8.73
N ALA A 72 2.91 7.06 -8.26
CA ALA A 72 1.86 8.02 -7.91
C ALA A 72 1.87 8.23 -6.39
N VAL A 73 2.07 9.48 -5.96
CA VAL A 73 2.09 9.85 -4.54
C VAL A 73 0.92 10.79 -4.26
N THR A 74 0.03 10.38 -3.38
CA THR A 74 -1.06 11.22 -2.88
C THR A 74 -0.69 11.72 -1.49
N VAL A 75 -0.68 13.03 -1.30
CA VAL A 75 -0.31 13.72 -0.07
C VAL A 75 -1.54 14.35 0.56
N LYS A 76 -1.77 14.11 1.84
CA LYS A 76 -2.74 14.89 2.63
C LYS A 76 -2.07 16.14 3.21
N LEU A 77 -2.52 17.32 2.81
CA LEU A 77 -1.99 18.63 3.23
C LEU A 77 -2.79 19.28 4.36
N GLY A 78 -4.07 18.92 4.48
CA GLY A 78 -5.02 19.43 5.47
C GLY A 78 -6.19 18.45 5.66
N GLU A 79 -7.21 18.81 6.44
CA GLU A 79 -8.32 17.88 6.78
C GLU A 79 -8.97 17.25 5.54
N ASN A 80 -9.17 18.06 4.49
CA ASN A 80 -9.78 17.67 3.22
C ASN A 80 -8.96 18.14 2.00
N GLU A 81 -7.68 18.44 2.18
CA GLU A 81 -6.81 18.95 1.12
C GLU A 81 -5.81 17.88 0.71
N TYR A 82 -5.84 17.50 -0.56
CA TYR A 82 -4.99 16.44 -1.10
C TYR A 82 -4.30 16.92 -2.37
N ARG A 83 -3.06 16.48 -2.59
CA ARG A 83 -2.33 16.69 -3.84
C ARG A 83 -1.82 15.36 -4.35
N LYS A 84 -1.96 15.11 -5.65
CA LYS A 84 -1.43 13.91 -6.31
C LYS A 84 -0.27 14.30 -7.21
N HIS A 85 0.82 13.53 -7.12
CA HIS A 85 2.02 13.68 -7.93
C HIS A 85 2.24 12.39 -8.72
N PHE A 86 2.54 12.50 -10.00
CA PHE A 86 2.95 11.38 -10.85
C PHE A 86 4.42 11.57 -11.20
N LEU A 87 5.22 10.55 -10.94
CA LEU A 87 6.67 10.61 -11.01
C LEU A 87 7.16 9.48 -11.89
N GLY A 88 7.68 9.84 -13.06
CA GLY A 88 8.30 8.89 -13.99
C GLY A 88 9.65 8.43 -13.46
N LEU A 89 9.87 7.12 -13.52
CA LEU A 89 11.14 6.47 -13.21
C LEU A 89 11.93 6.25 -14.48
N SER A 90 13.25 6.38 -14.38
CA SER A 90 14.17 6.11 -15.49
C SER A 90 15.34 5.27 -14.98
N ASP A 91 16.19 4.78 -15.89
CA ASP A 91 17.31 3.90 -15.52
C ASP A 91 18.24 4.51 -14.48
N ASN A 92 18.33 5.85 -14.42
CA ASN A 92 19.19 6.56 -13.49
C ASN A 92 18.44 7.21 -12.33
N VAL A 93 17.09 7.29 -12.39
CA VAL A 93 16.28 8.01 -11.39
C VAL A 93 15.38 7.03 -10.67
N THR A 94 15.60 6.93 -9.36
CA THR A 94 14.85 6.02 -8.48
C THR A 94 14.41 6.76 -7.21
N TYR A 95 13.78 6.03 -6.30
CA TYR A 95 13.21 6.57 -5.08
C TYR A 95 13.36 5.64 -3.89
N ILE A 96 13.31 6.24 -2.70
CA ILE A 96 13.15 5.55 -1.43
C ILE A 96 11.89 6.07 -0.77
N VAL A 97 11.10 5.14 -0.21
CA VAL A 97 9.98 5.46 0.68
C VAL A 97 10.40 5.05 2.09
N GLU A 98 10.57 6.04 2.95
CA GLU A 98 10.82 5.84 4.36
C GLU A 98 9.54 6.09 5.15
N GLN A 99 9.23 5.20 6.09
CA GLN A 99 8.24 5.46 7.11
C GLN A 99 8.93 6.13 8.31
N LEU A 100 8.48 7.33 8.69
CA LEU A 100 9.19 8.15 9.68
C LEU A 100 8.83 7.78 11.13
N ASP A 101 7.61 7.31 11.35
CA ASP A 101 7.08 6.97 12.68
C ASP A 101 6.81 5.47 12.79
N HIS A 102 6.86 4.91 14.00
CA HIS A 102 6.43 3.53 14.20
C HIS A 102 4.92 3.41 13.92
N SER A 103 4.50 2.30 13.31
CA SER A 103 3.07 1.96 13.21
C SER A 103 2.72 0.93 14.26
N ASP A 104 1.73 1.23 15.10
CA ASP A 104 1.13 0.25 16.00
C ASP A 104 0.04 -0.53 15.26
N VAL A 105 0.45 -1.51 14.46
CA VAL A 105 -0.46 -2.37 13.71
C VAL A 105 -0.50 -3.78 14.30
N SER A 106 -1.69 -4.35 14.39
CA SER A 106 -1.87 -5.70 14.90
C SER A 106 -1.43 -6.76 13.89
N ARG A 107 -0.76 -7.80 14.38
CA ARG A 107 -0.48 -9.05 13.63
C ARG A 107 -1.64 -10.06 13.69
N TYR A 108 -2.61 -9.87 14.60
CA TYR A 108 -3.65 -10.87 14.88
C TYR A 108 -5.09 -10.31 14.87
N GLN A 109 -5.27 -9.00 15.04
CA GLN A 109 -6.60 -8.42 15.18
C GLN A 109 -7.24 -8.13 13.83
N TYR A 110 -8.50 -8.53 13.70
CA TYR A 110 -9.38 -8.12 12.63
C TYR A 110 -9.70 -6.62 12.75
N GLU A 111 -9.42 -5.85 11.69
CA GLU A 111 -9.73 -4.42 11.64
C GLU A 111 -10.77 -4.14 10.54
N LEU A 112 -12.00 -3.87 10.96
CA LEU A 112 -13.07 -3.38 10.08
C LEU A 112 -12.95 -1.86 9.91
N VAL A 113 -12.59 -1.44 8.70
CA VAL A 113 -12.59 -0.01 8.32
C VAL A 113 -13.87 0.29 7.56
N PHE A 114 -14.81 0.98 8.20
CA PHE A 114 -16.09 1.38 7.60
C PHE A 114 -16.04 2.86 7.20
N LYS A 115 -16.14 3.14 5.88
CA LYS A 115 -16.15 4.51 5.31
C LYS A 115 -17.49 4.81 4.61
N PRO A 116 -18.60 5.04 5.34
CA PRO A 116 -19.94 5.16 4.76
C PRO A 116 -20.09 6.34 3.79
N LYS A 117 -19.38 7.44 4.02
CA LYS A 117 -19.43 8.64 3.16
C LYS A 117 -18.70 8.49 1.82
N SER A 118 -17.87 7.46 1.63
CA SER A 118 -17.14 7.21 0.38
C SER A 118 -17.93 6.36 -0.63
N ILE A 119 -19.11 5.89 -0.25
CA ILE A 119 -19.99 5.13 -1.13
C ILE A 119 -20.64 6.13 -2.09
N VAL A 120 -20.23 6.11 -3.35
CA VAL A 120 -20.89 6.89 -4.41
C VAL A 120 -22.25 6.24 -4.68
N PRO A 121 -23.38 6.93 -4.51
CA PRO A 121 -24.68 6.42 -4.92
C PRO A 121 -24.64 6.17 -6.44
N ALA A 122 -24.93 4.96 -6.87
CA ALA A 122 -25.07 4.67 -8.30
C ALA A 122 -26.35 5.33 -8.80
N THR A 123 -26.24 6.50 -9.42
CA THR A 123 -27.32 7.04 -10.25
C THR A 123 -27.27 6.27 -11.57
N ILE A 124 -28.26 5.41 -11.80
CA ILE A 124 -28.45 4.79 -13.11
C ILE A 124 -29.22 5.83 -13.92
N ASP A 125 -28.53 6.51 -14.84
CA ASP A 125 -29.20 7.32 -15.85
C ASP A 125 -29.91 6.36 -16.80
N ILE A 126 -31.24 6.34 -16.73
CA ILE A 126 -32.09 5.63 -17.69
C ILE A 126 -32.44 6.66 -18.77
N GLU A 127 -31.94 6.45 -19.98
CA GLU A 127 -32.28 7.23 -21.18
C GLU A 127 -33.75 7.02 -21.60
#